data_AF-A0A9E3FPS5-F1
#
_entry.id   AF-A0A9E3FPS5-F1
#
_cell.length_a   1.000
_cell.length_b   1.000
_cell.length_c   1.000
_cell.angle_alpha   90.00
_cell.angle_beta   90.00
_cell.angle_gamma   90.00
#
_symmetry.space_group_name_H-M   'P 1'
#
loop_
_entity.id
_entity.type
_entity.pdbx_description
1 polymer ?
#
loop_
_entity_poly.entity_id
_entity_poly.type
_entity_poly.pdbx_seq_one_letter_code
_entity_poly.pdbx_strand_id
1 'polypeptide(L)'
;MEYGFQRRIDEQKRRFAAQWQSAIEFGQRSGLGDAVGIFRAEIHPPLRLVSLIRLMAPLVAIPVLIMAAAKGLPGMSRLLFFAPFLIGGWIGVNSLMAWRNRYHRWLFAYTDGFTEFDERGQPDRSTRWDDFTDIADSWTWTESEAGSSSWTFDGLQLTVHGGTSILFNTPYRNMLDPYHPVNRMLAALLPSTVAAIIPQFPTIIEIFVIYVIRRMVDRDLASVHAGGTVTRAGIHVTRDGLILPGQTSVTPWATIRQIDLTPDRARIHLRAGGRTTTHPVTALSGPWILSLLLNQLGVQASFGT
;
A
#
# COMPACT_ATOMS: atom_id res chain seq x y z
N MET A 1 33.71 -7.98 3.61
CA MET A 1 32.27 -7.89 3.95
C MET A 1 31.38 -8.20 2.76
N GLU A 2 31.68 -7.65 1.58
CA GLU A 2 30.94 -7.86 0.32
C GLU A 2 30.65 -9.34 -0.04
N TYR A 3 31.62 -10.24 0.14
CA TYR A 3 31.43 -11.68 -0.13
C TYR A 3 30.33 -12.34 0.73
N GLY A 4 30.17 -11.89 1.97
CA GLY A 4 29.11 -12.37 2.87
C GLY A 4 27.73 -11.84 2.48
N PHE A 5 27.67 -10.63 1.93
CA PHE A 5 26.43 -10.07 1.40
C PHE A 5 25.98 -10.82 0.16
N GLN A 6 26.88 -10.97 -0.80
CA GLN A 6 26.61 -11.66 -2.06
C GLN A 6 26.17 -13.11 -1.85
N ARG A 7 26.82 -13.83 -0.93
CA ARG A 7 26.46 -15.22 -0.62
C ARG A 7 24.99 -15.37 -0.19
N ARG A 8 24.47 -14.51 0.68
CA ARG A 8 23.06 -14.61 1.12
C ARG A 8 22.08 -14.23 0.02
N ILE A 9 22.47 -13.30 -0.85
CA ILE A 9 21.69 -12.94 -2.04
C ILE A 9 21.61 -14.14 -2.97
N ASP A 10 22.73 -14.80 -3.24
CA ASP A 10 22.77 -15.99 -4.09
C ASP A 10 21.99 -17.14 -3.48
N GLU A 11 22.08 -17.35 -2.16
CA GLU A 11 21.27 -18.33 -1.43
C GLU A 11 19.77 -18.04 -1.55
N GLN A 12 19.33 -16.77 -1.43
CA GLN A 12 17.92 -16.42 -1.63
C GLN A 12 17.46 -16.55 -3.08
N LYS A 13 18.28 -16.14 -4.04
CA LYS A 13 17.99 -16.35 -5.46
C LYS A 13 17.83 -17.82 -5.77
N ARG A 14 18.67 -18.70 -5.21
CA ARG A 14 18.53 -20.15 -5.35
C ARG A 14 17.24 -20.66 -4.70
N ARG A 15 16.89 -20.17 -3.51
CA ARG A 15 15.67 -20.58 -2.80
C ARG A 15 14.41 -20.27 -3.61
N PHE A 16 14.39 -19.15 -4.32
CA PHE A 16 13.25 -18.71 -5.13
C PHE A 16 13.45 -18.90 -6.64
N ALA A 17 14.43 -19.70 -7.06
CA ALA A 17 14.79 -19.87 -8.46
C ALA A 17 13.64 -20.47 -9.28
N ALA A 18 12.91 -21.45 -8.74
CA ALA A 18 11.78 -22.06 -9.42
C ALA A 18 10.63 -21.06 -9.63
N GLN A 19 10.32 -20.25 -8.61
CA GLN A 19 9.30 -19.20 -8.68
C GLN A 19 9.72 -18.10 -9.67
N TRP A 20 11.01 -17.73 -9.67
CA TRP A 20 11.57 -16.76 -10.61
C TRP A 20 11.51 -17.25 -12.06
N GLN A 21 11.87 -18.49 -12.30
CA GLN A 21 11.78 -19.09 -13.63
C GLN A 21 10.31 -19.16 -14.11
N SER A 22 9.40 -19.59 -13.24
CA SER A 22 7.96 -19.60 -13.55
C SER A 22 7.43 -18.19 -13.83
N ALA A 23 7.94 -17.17 -13.14
CA ALA A 23 7.59 -15.77 -13.40
C ALA A 23 8.06 -15.33 -14.79
N ILE A 24 9.32 -15.61 -15.14
CA ILE A 24 9.86 -15.29 -16.47
C ILE A 24 9.01 -15.94 -17.57
N GLU A 25 8.75 -17.24 -17.46
CA GLU A 25 7.96 -17.98 -18.44
C GLU A 25 6.51 -17.45 -18.53
N PHE A 26 5.93 -17.02 -17.42
CA PHE A 26 4.62 -16.39 -17.42
C PHE A 26 4.65 -15.00 -18.06
N GLY A 27 5.61 -14.15 -17.69
CA GLY A 27 5.79 -12.81 -18.23
C GLY A 27 5.97 -12.81 -19.75
N GLN A 28 6.77 -13.73 -20.27
CA GLN A 28 6.96 -13.93 -21.71
C GLN A 28 5.68 -14.39 -22.41
N ARG A 29 4.99 -15.40 -21.87
CA ARG A 29 3.73 -15.91 -22.47
C ARG A 29 2.59 -14.89 -22.42
N SER A 30 2.54 -14.08 -21.37
CA SER A 30 1.49 -13.07 -21.15
C SER A 30 1.82 -11.71 -21.77
N GLY A 31 3.01 -11.55 -22.34
CA GLY A 31 3.47 -10.28 -22.91
C GLY A 31 3.55 -9.16 -21.88
N LEU A 32 4.07 -9.45 -20.68
CA LEU A 32 4.30 -8.47 -19.60
C LEU A 32 5.76 -8.00 -19.55
N GLY A 33 6.60 -8.49 -20.45
CA GLY A 33 8.02 -8.16 -20.53
C GLY A 33 8.88 -8.91 -19.51
N ASP A 34 9.99 -8.31 -19.12
CA ASP A 34 10.98 -8.93 -18.24
C ASP A 34 10.52 -8.92 -16.79
N ALA A 35 10.78 -10.00 -16.05
CA ALA A 35 10.52 -10.05 -14.62
C ALA A 35 11.49 -9.12 -13.86
N VAL A 36 10.94 -8.22 -13.04
CA VAL A 36 11.73 -7.21 -12.29
C VAL A 36 11.65 -7.40 -10.78
N GLY A 37 10.71 -8.22 -10.28
CA GLY A 37 10.63 -8.54 -8.86
C GLY A 37 9.63 -9.65 -8.52
N ILE A 38 9.94 -10.38 -7.44
CA ILE A 38 8.99 -11.31 -6.80
C ILE A 38 8.69 -10.78 -5.42
N PHE A 39 7.42 -10.69 -5.11
CA PHE A 39 6.93 -10.23 -3.84
C PHE A 39 5.97 -11.21 -3.21
N ARG A 40 5.92 -11.20 -1.88
CA ARG A 40 4.97 -12.01 -1.10
C ARG A 40 4.37 -11.17 0.01
N ALA A 41 3.07 -11.31 0.20
CA ALA A 41 2.35 -10.76 1.33
C ALA A 41 1.71 -11.90 2.14
N GLU A 42 1.71 -11.73 3.46
CA GLU A 42 0.89 -12.55 4.37
C GLU A 42 -0.42 -11.81 4.59
N ILE A 43 -1.50 -12.33 4.00
CA ILE A 43 -2.83 -11.79 4.15
C ILE A 43 -3.54 -12.57 5.26
N HIS A 44 -3.93 -11.85 6.29
CA HIS A 44 -4.89 -12.35 7.26
C HIS A 44 -6.26 -12.15 6.65
N PRO A 45 -7.05 -13.22 6.43
CA PRO A 45 -8.40 -13.02 5.95
C PRO A 45 -9.12 -12.15 7.00
N PRO A 46 -9.92 -11.15 6.61
CA PRO A 46 -10.84 -10.56 7.57
C PRO A 46 -11.65 -11.70 8.18
N LEU A 47 -11.86 -11.68 9.51
CA LEU A 47 -12.73 -12.63 10.18
C LEU A 47 -14.10 -12.54 9.51
N ARG A 48 -14.40 -13.47 8.59
CA ARG A 48 -15.68 -13.50 7.89
C ARG A 48 -16.78 -13.52 8.96
N LEU A 49 -17.91 -12.86 8.69
CA LEU A 49 -19.07 -12.82 9.61
C LEU A 49 -19.43 -14.22 10.14
N VAL A 50 -19.32 -15.25 9.29
CA VAL A 50 -19.53 -16.66 9.65
C VAL A 50 -18.51 -17.16 10.68
N SER A 51 -17.24 -16.77 10.57
CA SER A 51 -16.18 -17.08 11.53
C SER A 51 -16.42 -16.38 12.87
N LEU A 52 -16.88 -15.13 12.85
CA LEU A 52 -17.26 -14.36 14.04
C LEU A 52 -18.48 -15.00 14.74
N ILE A 53 -19.51 -15.37 13.98
CA ILE A 53 -20.70 -16.07 14.48
C ILE A 53 -20.31 -17.42 15.11
N ARG A 54 -19.41 -18.19 14.49
CA ARG A 54 -18.89 -19.45 15.06
C ARG A 54 -18.08 -19.23 16.35
N LEU A 55 -17.36 -18.12 16.46
CA LEU A 55 -16.66 -17.72 17.68
C LEU A 55 -17.61 -17.32 18.81
N MET A 56 -18.77 -16.75 18.47
CA MET A 56 -19.81 -16.32 19.42
C MET A 56 -20.85 -17.40 19.76
N ALA A 57 -20.93 -18.49 18.98
CA ALA A 57 -21.86 -19.60 19.22
C ALA A 57 -21.82 -20.17 20.66
N PRO A 58 -20.67 -20.29 21.34
CA PRO A 58 -20.63 -20.75 22.73
C PRO A 58 -21.32 -19.80 23.71
N LEU A 59 -21.28 -18.48 23.45
CA LEU A 59 -21.92 -17.48 24.33
C LEU A 59 -23.45 -17.61 24.32
N VAL A 60 -24.04 -18.06 23.22
CA VAL A 60 -25.49 -18.30 23.10
C VAL A 60 -25.90 -19.62 23.77
N ALA A 61 -25.00 -20.60 23.86
CA ALA A 61 -25.28 -21.89 24.50
C ALA A 61 -25.32 -21.81 26.05
N ILE A 62 -24.60 -20.85 26.65
CA ILE A 62 -24.51 -20.69 28.11
C ILE A 62 -25.88 -20.36 28.74
N PRO A 63 -26.67 -19.37 28.28
CA PRO A 63 -28.01 -19.11 28.82
C PRO A 63 -28.97 -20.30 28.71
N VAL A 64 -28.87 -21.07 27.62
CA VAL A 64 -29.70 -22.26 27.40
C VAL A 64 -29.36 -23.37 28.40
N LEU A 65 -28.06 -23.59 28.66
CA LEU A 65 -27.58 -24.54 29.67
C LEU A 65 -27.97 -24.11 31.09
N ILE A 66 -27.91 -22.80 31.39
CA ILE A 66 -28.35 -22.25 32.69
C ILE A 66 -29.86 -22.47 32.87
N MET A 67 -30.69 -22.18 31.86
CA MET A 67 -32.14 -22.44 31.93
C MET A 67 -32.47 -23.92 32.06
N ALA A 68 -31.75 -24.80 31.37
CA ALA A 68 -31.96 -26.25 31.46
C ALA A 68 -31.58 -26.79 32.86
N ALA A 69 -30.50 -26.30 33.46
CA ALA A 69 -30.11 -26.63 34.83
C ALA A 69 -31.14 -26.13 35.85
N ALA A 70 -31.65 -24.90 35.67
CA ALA A 70 -32.69 -24.33 36.54
C ALA A 70 -34.01 -25.13 36.50
N LYS A 71 -34.31 -25.81 35.38
CA LYS A 71 -35.48 -26.69 35.24
C LYS A 71 -35.26 -28.11 35.81
N GLY A 72 -34.14 -28.37 36.46
CA GLY A 72 -33.88 -29.65 37.15
C GLY A 72 -33.56 -30.83 36.23
N LEU A 73 -33.12 -30.56 34.99
CA LEU A 73 -32.69 -31.61 34.08
C LEU A 73 -31.46 -32.35 34.65
N PRO A 74 -31.54 -33.67 34.86
CA PRO A 74 -30.46 -34.42 35.48
C PRO A 74 -29.18 -34.36 34.63
N GLY A 75 -28.05 -34.09 35.27
CA GLY A 75 -26.73 -34.00 34.64
C GLY A 75 -26.32 -32.61 34.13
N MET A 76 -27.23 -31.63 34.07
CA MET A 76 -26.93 -30.28 33.54
C MET A 76 -26.00 -29.44 34.43
N SER A 77 -26.05 -29.61 35.75
CA SER A 77 -25.14 -28.94 36.67
C SER A 77 -23.67 -29.37 36.49
N ARG A 78 -23.44 -30.63 36.12
CA ARG A 78 -22.09 -31.14 35.77
C ARG A 78 -21.60 -30.56 34.45
N LEU A 79 -22.48 -30.38 33.46
CA LEU A 79 -22.13 -29.74 32.18
C LEU A 79 -21.75 -28.26 32.35
N LEU A 80 -22.43 -27.52 33.24
CA LEU A 80 -22.07 -26.15 33.59
C LEU A 80 -20.66 -26.03 34.17
N PHE A 81 -20.23 -27.02 34.98
CA PHE A 81 -18.87 -27.05 35.52
C PHE A 81 -17.79 -27.18 34.42
N PHE A 82 -18.08 -27.91 33.33
CA PHE A 82 -17.17 -28.07 32.20
C PHE A 82 -17.27 -26.98 31.13
N ALA A 83 -18.30 -26.12 31.19
CA ALA A 83 -18.52 -25.04 30.23
C ALA A 83 -17.28 -24.16 29.97
N PRO A 84 -16.53 -23.65 30.98
CA PRO A 84 -15.35 -22.83 30.72
C PRO A 84 -14.25 -23.58 29.96
N PHE A 85 -14.09 -24.90 30.17
CA PHE A 85 -13.11 -25.71 29.45
C PHE A 85 -13.54 -25.97 28.01
N LEU A 86 -14.82 -26.20 27.76
CA LEU A 86 -15.36 -26.36 26.41
C LEU A 86 -15.26 -25.06 25.60
N ILE A 87 -15.55 -23.92 26.23
CA ILE A 87 -15.40 -22.59 25.62
C ILE A 87 -13.93 -22.30 25.36
N GLY A 88 -13.05 -22.51 26.34
CA GLY A 88 -11.61 -22.31 26.18
C GLY A 88 -11.01 -23.20 25.09
N GLY A 89 -11.39 -24.48 25.04
CA GLY A 89 -10.98 -25.41 23.99
C GLY A 89 -11.51 -25.01 22.60
N TRP A 90 -12.76 -24.58 22.51
CA TRP A 90 -13.36 -24.10 21.26
C TRP A 90 -12.66 -22.84 20.74
N ILE A 91 -12.40 -21.87 21.62
CA ILE A 91 -11.65 -20.65 21.29
C ILE A 91 -10.24 -21.03 20.85
N GLY A 92 -9.54 -21.87 21.62
CA GLY A 92 -8.17 -22.32 21.29
C GLY A 92 -8.08 -23.00 19.92
N VAL A 93 -9.01 -23.91 19.60
CA VAL A 93 -9.06 -24.59 18.29
C VAL A 93 -9.37 -23.61 17.16
N ASN A 94 -10.33 -22.69 17.34
CA ASN A 94 -10.67 -21.71 16.30
C ASN A 94 -9.56 -20.67 16.12
N SER A 95 -8.91 -20.22 17.19
CA SER A 95 -7.73 -19.36 17.13
C SER A 95 -6.58 -20.05 16.41
N LEU A 96 -6.34 -21.34 16.69
CA LEU A 96 -5.33 -22.13 15.99
C LEU A 96 -5.68 -22.32 14.50
N MET A 97 -6.95 -22.56 14.15
CA MET A 97 -7.39 -22.64 12.76
C MET A 97 -7.30 -21.29 12.03
N ALA A 98 -7.66 -20.19 12.68
CA ALA A 98 -7.51 -18.85 12.13
C ALA A 98 -6.02 -18.50 11.92
N TRP A 99 -5.17 -18.88 12.86
CA TRP A 99 -3.71 -18.71 12.76
C TRP A 99 -3.07 -19.59 11.69
N ARG A 100 -3.66 -20.76 11.41
CA ARG A 100 -3.24 -21.67 10.34
C ARG A 100 -3.73 -21.22 8.96
N ASN A 101 -4.82 -20.45 8.87
CA ASN A 101 -5.33 -19.87 7.63
C ASN A 101 -4.64 -18.54 7.28
N ARG A 102 -3.31 -18.49 7.35
CA ARG A 102 -2.53 -17.38 6.79
C ARG A 102 -2.47 -17.57 5.28
N TYR A 103 -2.99 -16.61 4.53
CA TYR A 103 -2.92 -16.67 3.07
C TYR A 103 -1.62 -16.05 2.57
N HIS A 104 -0.88 -16.78 1.75
CA HIS A 104 0.25 -16.20 1.03
C HIS A 104 -0.16 -15.73 -0.35
N ARG A 105 -0.12 -14.42 -0.57
CA ARG A 105 -0.32 -13.84 -1.90
C ARG A 105 1.02 -13.54 -2.51
N TRP A 106 1.22 -14.02 -3.73
CA TRP A 106 2.43 -13.73 -4.51
C TRP A 106 2.13 -12.64 -5.52
N LEU A 107 3.08 -11.74 -5.72
CA LEU A 107 3.02 -10.74 -6.77
C LEU A 107 4.31 -10.81 -7.55
N PHE A 108 4.19 -10.96 -8.86
CA PHE A 108 5.30 -10.89 -9.79
C PHE A 108 5.19 -9.58 -10.55
N ALA A 109 6.22 -8.75 -10.45
CA ALA A 109 6.31 -7.50 -11.18
C ALA A 109 7.14 -7.71 -12.44
N TYR A 110 6.70 -7.06 -13.51
CA TYR A 110 7.33 -7.06 -14.81
C TYR A 110 7.50 -5.63 -15.34
N THR A 111 8.25 -5.47 -16.43
CA THR A 111 8.47 -4.16 -17.06
C THR A 111 7.18 -3.53 -17.60
N ASP A 112 6.20 -4.34 -18.02
CA ASP A 112 4.95 -3.86 -18.64
C ASP A 112 3.68 -4.19 -17.83
N GLY A 113 3.83 -4.82 -16.66
CA GLY A 113 2.71 -5.06 -15.77
C GLY A 113 3.09 -5.82 -14.50
N PHE A 114 2.08 -6.34 -13.82
CA PHE A 114 2.25 -7.28 -12.71
C PHE A 114 1.20 -8.37 -12.78
N THR A 115 1.41 -9.42 -12.00
CA THR A 115 0.43 -10.49 -11.84
C THR A 115 0.43 -10.94 -10.39
N GLU A 116 -0.77 -11.03 -9.82
CA GLU A 116 -0.98 -11.59 -8.50
C GLU A 116 -1.38 -13.06 -8.64
N PHE A 117 -0.76 -13.91 -7.83
CA PHE A 117 -1.06 -15.33 -7.76
C PHE A 117 -1.64 -15.64 -6.37
N ASP A 118 -2.71 -16.41 -6.39
CA ASP A 118 -3.33 -16.92 -5.18
C ASP A 118 -2.54 -18.10 -4.59
N GLU A 119 -2.98 -18.62 -3.45
CA GLU A 119 -2.33 -19.76 -2.78
C GLU A 119 -2.30 -21.04 -3.61
N ARG A 120 -3.21 -21.17 -4.58
CA ARG A 120 -3.29 -22.33 -5.47
C ARG A 120 -2.28 -22.22 -6.61
N GLY A 121 -1.50 -21.14 -6.66
CA GLY A 121 -0.56 -20.84 -7.72
C GLY A 121 -1.27 -20.54 -9.04
N GLN A 122 -2.56 -20.19 -9.01
CA GLN A 122 -3.27 -19.75 -10.19
C GLN A 122 -3.10 -18.23 -10.33
N PRO A 123 -2.75 -17.74 -11.53
CA PRO A 123 -2.72 -16.31 -11.78
C PRO A 123 -4.16 -15.77 -11.66
N ASP A 124 -4.36 -14.80 -10.78
CA ASP A 124 -5.66 -14.16 -10.56
C ASP A 124 -6.03 -13.32 -11.79
N ARG A 125 -5.15 -12.37 -12.12
CA ARG A 125 -5.24 -11.55 -13.33
C ARG A 125 -3.89 -10.92 -13.64
N SER A 126 -3.48 -10.95 -14.91
CA SER A 126 -2.38 -10.12 -15.41
C SER A 126 -2.88 -8.70 -15.62
N THR A 127 -2.21 -7.72 -15.02
CA THR A 127 -2.57 -6.31 -15.12
C THR A 127 -1.42 -5.57 -15.78
N ARG A 128 -1.69 -4.89 -16.90
CA ARG A 128 -0.67 -4.08 -17.58
C ARG A 128 -0.60 -2.70 -16.96
N TRP A 129 0.58 -2.10 -17.00
CA TRP A 129 0.75 -0.72 -16.54
C TRP A 129 -0.11 0.26 -17.35
N ASP A 130 -0.26 -0.01 -18.65
CA ASP A 130 -1.06 0.82 -19.56
C ASP A 130 -2.58 0.69 -19.34
N ASP A 131 -3.03 -0.29 -18.55
CA ASP A 131 -4.45 -0.42 -18.18
C ASP A 131 -4.88 0.67 -17.17
N PHE A 132 -3.92 1.27 -16.46
CA PHE A 132 -4.18 2.32 -15.48
C PHE A 132 -4.40 3.68 -16.16
N THR A 133 -5.61 4.21 -15.99
CA THR A 133 -5.92 5.58 -16.41
C THR A 133 -5.40 6.59 -15.41
N ASP A 134 -5.40 6.23 -14.12
CA ASP A 134 -4.98 7.12 -13.05
C ASP A 134 -4.37 6.40 -11.84
N ILE A 135 -3.44 7.06 -11.15
CA ILE A 135 -2.85 6.62 -9.88
C ILE A 135 -2.79 7.80 -8.90
N ALA A 136 -3.22 7.57 -7.67
CA ALA A 136 -3.15 8.53 -6.57
C ALA A 136 -2.55 7.88 -5.32
N ASP A 137 -1.72 8.59 -4.57
CA ASP A 137 -1.40 8.20 -3.20
C ASP A 137 -2.60 8.42 -2.26
N SER A 138 -2.78 7.48 -1.33
CA SER A 138 -3.83 7.45 -0.31
C SER A 138 -3.22 7.56 1.07
N TRP A 139 -3.79 8.44 1.90
CA TRP A 139 -3.37 8.66 3.27
C TRP A 139 -4.57 8.68 4.21
N THR A 140 -4.41 8.07 5.38
CA THR A 140 -5.39 8.15 6.48
C THR A 140 -4.80 8.84 7.69
N TRP A 141 -5.66 9.59 8.37
CA TRP A 141 -5.34 10.15 9.66
C TRP A 141 -5.49 9.07 10.72
N THR A 142 -4.40 8.73 11.41
CA THR A 142 -4.44 7.79 12.52
C THR A 142 -4.41 8.56 13.83
N GLU A 143 -5.53 8.55 14.56
CA GLU A 143 -5.58 9.10 15.92
C GLU A 143 -4.90 8.14 16.89
N SER A 144 -3.94 8.65 17.66
CA SER A 144 -3.29 7.89 18.73
C SER A 144 -3.74 8.43 20.08
N GLU A 145 -4.34 7.57 20.90
CA GLU A 145 -4.68 7.90 22.30
C GLU A 145 -3.43 8.29 23.12
N ALA A 146 -2.24 7.85 22.68
CA ALA A 146 -0.96 8.15 23.31
C ALA A 146 -0.28 9.44 22.80
N GLY A 147 -0.99 10.28 22.04
CA GLY A 147 -0.59 11.68 21.79
C GLY A 147 0.25 11.95 20.53
N SER A 148 0.41 10.98 19.63
CA SER A 148 1.06 11.19 18.33
C SER A 148 0.13 10.81 17.17
N SER A 149 -0.93 11.59 17.00
CA SER A 149 -1.75 11.50 15.79
C SER A 149 -0.91 11.93 14.59
N SER A 150 -0.93 11.13 13.54
CA SER A 150 -0.11 11.36 12.35
C SER A 150 -0.80 10.83 11.10
N TRP A 151 -0.37 11.35 9.95
CA TRP A 151 -0.77 10.80 8.67
C TRP A 151 -0.01 9.51 8.39
N THR A 152 -0.76 8.46 8.04
CA THR A 152 -0.22 7.17 7.65
C THR A 152 -0.48 6.96 6.16
N PHE A 153 0.55 6.54 5.42
CA PHE A 153 0.40 6.13 4.03
C PHE A 153 -0.40 4.83 3.97
N ASP A 154 -1.56 4.83 3.32
CA ASP A 154 -2.37 3.64 3.16
C ASP A 154 -1.90 2.80 1.98
N GLY A 155 -1.50 3.45 0.89
CA GLY A 155 -1.23 2.77 -0.37
C GLY A 155 -1.50 3.64 -1.60
N LEU A 156 -1.62 2.99 -2.74
CA LEU A 156 -1.92 3.64 -4.01
C LEU A 156 -3.34 3.32 -4.46
N GLN A 157 -4.13 4.34 -4.75
CA GLN A 157 -5.39 4.16 -5.47
C GLN A 157 -5.08 4.00 -6.95
N LEU A 158 -5.41 2.84 -7.50
CA LEU A 158 -5.21 2.49 -8.89
C LEU A 158 -6.54 2.54 -9.63
N THR A 159 -6.65 3.40 -10.63
CA THR A 159 -7.87 3.55 -11.45
C THR A 159 -7.63 2.95 -12.82
N VAL A 160 -8.49 2.01 -13.21
CA VAL A 160 -8.44 1.30 -14.50
C VAL A 160 -9.50 1.89 -15.42
N HIS A 161 -9.29 1.81 -16.74
CA HIS A 161 -10.25 2.32 -17.73
C HIS A 161 -11.67 1.79 -17.51
N GLY A 162 -12.64 2.69 -17.32
CA GLY A 162 -14.06 2.36 -17.11
C GLY A 162 -14.37 1.66 -15.78
N GLY A 163 -13.41 1.58 -14.85
CA GLY A 163 -13.55 0.89 -13.57
C GLY A 163 -13.51 1.79 -12.35
N THR A 164 -13.89 1.23 -11.21
CA THR A 164 -13.73 1.86 -9.89
C THR A 164 -12.26 1.85 -9.48
N SER A 165 -11.80 2.91 -8.81
CA SER A 165 -10.48 2.95 -8.20
C SER A 165 -10.33 1.86 -7.13
N ILE A 166 -9.24 1.11 -7.18
CA ILE A 166 -8.92 0.03 -6.23
C ILE A 166 -7.74 0.48 -5.38
N LEU A 167 -7.87 0.39 -4.06
CA LEU A 167 -6.76 0.67 -3.15
C LEU A 167 -5.78 -0.50 -3.12
N PHE A 168 -4.56 -0.26 -3.58
CA PHE A 168 -3.41 -1.14 -3.43
C PHE A 168 -2.63 -0.78 -2.16
N ASN A 169 -2.94 -1.48 -1.07
CA ASN A 169 -2.34 -1.28 0.26
C ASN A 169 -1.64 -2.55 0.81
N THR A 170 -1.50 -3.59 -0.01
CA THR A 170 -0.98 -4.87 0.46
C THR A 170 0.53 -4.75 0.74
N PRO A 171 1.01 -5.13 1.95
CA PRO A 171 2.41 -4.97 2.35
C PRO A 171 3.27 -6.10 1.76
N TYR A 172 3.50 -6.03 0.46
CA TYR A 172 4.33 -6.95 -0.29
C TYR A 172 5.82 -6.81 0.06
N ARG A 173 6.45 -7.92 0.44
CA ARG A 173 7.89 -7.99 0.72
C ARG A 173 8.63 -8.58 -0.48
N ASN A 174 9.76 -8.01 -0.85
CA ASN A 174 10.60 -8.55 -1.92
C ASN A 174 11.25 -9.85 -1.44
N MET A 175 10.98 -10.96 -2.15
CA MET A 175 11.48 -12.29 -1.78
C MET A 175 12.94 -12.51 -2.16
N LEU A 176 13.48 -11.66 -3.04
CA LEU A 176 14.90 -11.67 -3.38
C LEU A 176 15.76 -10.87 -2.39
N ASP A 177 15.14 -10.16 -1.43
CA ASP A 177 15.84 -9.40 -0.39
C ASP A 177 16.11 -10.28 0.86
N PRO A 178 17.33 -10.80 1.06
CA PRO A 178 17.69 -11.54 2.28
C PRO A 178 17.77 -10.66 3.54
N TYR A 179 17.73 -9.32 3.40
CA TYR A 179 17.96 -8.37 4.48
C TYR A 179 16.71 -7.62 4.91
N HIS A 180 15.55 -7.92 4.34
CA HIS A 180 14.30 -7.29 4.74
C HIS A 180 13.93 -7.64 6.20
N PRO A 181 13.53 -6.68 7.06
CA PRO A 181 13.41 -5.22 6.83
C PRO A 181 14.68 -4.42 7.23
N VAL A 182 15.70 -5.10 7.75
CA VAL A 182 16.89 -4.52 8.38
C VAL A 182 17.70 -3.65 7.40
N ASN A 183 17.66 -3.96 6.10
CA ASN A 183 18.47 -3.29 5.09
C ASN A 183 18.25 -1.77 5.03
N ARG A 184 16.98 -1.34 5.07
CA ARG A 184 16.63 0.09 5.00
C ARG A 184 17.03 0.84 6.26
N MET A 185 16.85 0.20 7.42
CA MET A 185 17.28 0.76 8.70
C MET A 185 18.80 0.91 8.74
N LEU A 186 19.55 -0.10 8.28
CA LEU A 186 21.01 -0.02 8.21
C LEU A 186 21.46 1.06 7.22
N ALA A 187 20.86 1.13 6.04
CA ALA A 187 21.18 2.17 5.06
C ALA A 187 20.93 3.60 5.60
N ALA A 188 19.89 3.79 6.42
CA ALA A 188 19.58 5.07 7.05
C ALA A 188 20.53 5.46 8.20
N LEU A 189 21.10 4.46 8.90
CA LEU A 189 22.00 4.69 10.03
C LEU A 189 23.47 4.83 9.61
N LEU A 190 23.83 4.33 8.43
CA LEU A 190 25.20 4.32 7.95
C LEU A 190 25.52 5.59 7.13
N PRO A 191 26.78 6.04 7.12
CA PRO A 191 27.23 7.09 6.20
C PRO A 191 26.90 6.72 4.75
N SER A 192 26.55 7.71 3.93
CA SER A 192 26.10 7.50 2.54
C SER A 192 27.05 6.65 1.69
N THR A 193 28.36 6.79 1.92
CA THR A 193 29.41 5.99 1.25
C THR A 193 29.32 4.50 1.57
N VAL A 194 28.92 4.17 2.80
CA VAL A 194 28.74 2.78 3.27
C VAL A 194 27.34 2.27 2.93
N ALA A 195 26.33 3.13 2.93
CA ALA A 195 25.00 2.77 2.45
C ALA A 195 25.00 2.39 0.95
N ALA A 196 25.87 3.02 0.14
CA ALA A 196 25.97 2.75 -1.30
C ALA A 196 26.50 1.36 -1.66
N ILE A 197 27.28 0.71 -0.77
CA ILE A 197 27.79 -0.65 -0.99
C ILE A 197 26.79 -1.74 -0.55
N ILE A 198 25.69 -1.36 0.10
CA ILE A 198 24.67 -2.30 0.54
C ILE A 198 23.75 -2.61 -0.66
N PRO A 199 23.59 -3.88 -1.05
CA PRO A 199 22.70 -4.25 -2.13
C PRO A 199 21.26 -3.78 -1.86
N GLN A 200 20.71 -3.03 -2.80
CA GLN A 200 19.35 -2.50 -2.71
C GLN A 200 18.38 -3.39 -3.50
N PHE A 201 17.24 -3.66 -2.89
CA PHE A 201 16.14 -4.41 -3.51
C PHE A 201 14.92 -3.50 -3.57
N PRO A 202 14.28 -3.37 -4.74
CA PRO A 202 13.13 -2.48 -4.87
C PRO A 202 11.96 -3.00 -4.05
N THR A 203 11.26 -2.09 -3.39
CA THR A 203 9.91 -2.33 -2.87
C THR A 203 8.89 -2.28 -3.99
N ILE A 204 7.69 -2.80 -3.72
CA ILE A 204 6.61 -2.73 -4.69
C ILE A 204 6.26 -1.28 -5.05
N ILE A 205 6.32 -0.34 -4.10
CA ILE A 205 6.08 1.08 -4.37
C ILE A 205 7.14 1.66 -5.29
N GLU A 206 8.41 1.29 -5.13
CA GLU A 206 9.48 1.72 -6.06
C GLU A 206 9.26 1.16 -7.48
N ILE A 207 8.75 -0.07 -7.61
CA ILE A 207 8.33 -0.61 -8.90
C ILE A 207 7.21 0.26 -9.52
N PHE A 208 6.17 0.61 -8.74
CA PHE A 208 5.11 1.52 -9.21
C PHE A 208 5.68 2.88 -9.61
N VAL A 209 6.64 3.42 -8.86
CA VAL A 209 7.32 4.68 -9.20
C VAL A 209 8.03 4.60 -10.55
N ILE A 210 8.85 3.57 -10.73
CA ILE A 210 9.69 3.39 -11.92
C ILE A 210 8.83 3.17 -13.16
N TYR A 211 7.84 2.29 -13.09
CA TYR A 211 7.15 1.80 -14.28
C TYR A 211 5.83 2.51 -14.60
N VAL A 212 5.16 3.13 -13.61
CA VAL A 212 3.81 3.70 -13.83
C VAL A 212 3.67 5.15 -13.41
N ILE A 213 4.03 5.50 -12.17
CA ILE A 213 3.85 6.86 -11.65
C ILE A 213 4.66 7.84 -12.49
N ARG A 214 5.90 7.51 -12.85
CA ARG A 214 6.72 8.36 -13.74
C ARG A 214 6.05 8.59 -15.10
N ARG A 215 5.56 7.52 -15.75
CA ARG A 215 4.86 7.62 -17.05
C ARG A 215 3.61 8.50 -16.94
N MET A 216 2.85 8.35 -15.85
CA MET A 216 1.67 9.16 -15.59
C MET A 216 2.02 10.63 -15.36
N VAL A 217 3.07 10.92 -14.58
CA VAL A 217 3.56 12.29 -14.38
C VAL A 217 4.03 12.90 -15.70
N ASP A 218 4.74 12.14 -16.54
CA ASP A 218 5.18 12.60 -17.86
C ASP A 218 3.99 12.90 -18.79
N ARG A 219 2.94 12.07 -18.75
CA ARG A 219 1.68 12.31 -19.47
C ARG A 219 0.96 13.56 -18.96
N ASP A 220 0.85 13.73 -17.65
CA ASP A 220 0.22 14.88 -17.02
C ASP A 220 1.00 16.17 -17.36
N LEU A 221 2.33 16.12 -17.32
CA LEU A 221 3.21 17.21 -17.73
C LEU A 221 2.98 17.59 -19.20
N ALA A 222 2.93 16.60 -20.10
CA ALA A 222 2.66 16.84 -21.51
C ALA A 222 1.27 17.49 -21.74
N SER A 223 0.25 17.05 -20.98
CA SER A 223 -1.09 17.63 -21.01
C SER A 223 -1.07 19.11 -20.59
N VAL A 224 -0.40 19.43 -19.48
CA VAL A 224 -0.25 20.81 -19.00
C VAL A 224 0.48 21.69 -20.01
N HIS A 225 1.58 21.20 -20.60
CA HIS A 225 2.32 21.93 -21.63
C HIS A 225 1.51 22.18 -22.90
N ALA A 226 0.62 21.25 -23.27
CA ALA A 226 -0.32 21.39 -24.38
C ALA A 226 -1.47 22.38 -24.09
N GLY A 227 -1.53 22.96 -22.89
CA GLY A 227 -2.59 23.87 -22.46
C GLY A 227 -3.79 23.17 -21.81
N GLY A 228 -3.68 21.87 -21.55
CA GLY A 228 -4.65 21.11 -20.77
C GLY A 228 -4.61 21.46 -19.29
N THR A 229 -5.60 20.94 -18.57
CA THR A 229 -5.71 21.05 -17.11
C THR A 229 -5.63 19.66 -16.50
N VAL A 230 -4.75 19.48 -15.52
CA VAL A 230 -4.63 18.24 -14.75
C VAL A 230 -5.10 18.50 -13.33
N THR A 231 -5.91 17.61 -12.77
CA THR A 231 -6.40 17.74 -11.39
C THR A 231 -5.71 16.72 -10.50
N ARG A 232 -5.03 17.17 -9.45
CA ARG A 232 -4.43 16.32 -8.42
C ARG A 232 -4.70 16.93 -7.05
N ALA A 233 -5.09 16.09 -6.10
CA ALA A 233 -5.27 16.50 -4.71
C ALA A 233 -6.33 17.63 -4.54
N GLY A 234 -7.27 17.73 -5.48
CA GLY A 234 -8.26 18.82 -5.57
C GLY A 234 -7.74 20.13 -6.18
N ILE A 235 -6.45 20.20 -6.53
CA ILE A 235 -5.82 21.36 -7.17
C ILE A 235 -5.77 21.14 -8.68
N HIS A 236 -6.19 22.14 -9.45
CA HIS A 236 -6.05 22.14 -10.90
C HIS A 236 -4.73 22.78 -11.29
N VAL A 237 -3.91 22.04 -12.01
CA VAL A 237 -2.62 22.46 -12.56
C VAL A 237 -2.83 22.82 -14.03
N THR A 238 -2.49 24.04 -14.39
CA THR A 238 -2.59 24.56 -15.77
C THR A 238 -1.23 25.04 -16.25
N ARG A 239 -1.13 25.38 -17.53
CA ARG A 239 0.09 25.95 -18.11
C ARG A 239 0.54 27.24 -17.41
N ASP A 240 -0.41 28.04 -16.96
CA ASP A 240 -0.16 29.39 -16.44
C ASP A 240 -0.05 29.45 -14.92
N GLY A 241 -0.55 28.44 -14.20
CA GLY A 241 -0.53 28.43 -12.75
C GLY A 241 -1.36 27.32 -12.11
N LEU A 242 -1.83 27.61 -10.90
CA LEU A 242 -2.72 26.75 -10.12
C LEU A 242 -4.10 27.36 -9.96
N ILE A 243 -5.14 26.56 -10.08
CA ILE A 243 -6.49 26.91 -9.59
C ILE A 243 -6.73 26.06 -8.34
N LEU A 244 -6.84 26.75 -7.21
CA LEU A 244 -6.94 26.14 -5.89
C LEU A 244 -8.40 25.81 -5.55
N PRO A 245 -8.67 24.86 -4.64
CA PRO A 245 -10.02 24.51 -4.24
C PRO A 245 -10.83 25.75 -3.82
N GLY A 246 -12.01 25.92 -4.41
CA GLY A 246 -12.89 27.06 -4.14
C GLY A 246 -12.48 28.39 -4.77
N GLN A 247 -11.42 28.42 -5.59
CA GLN A 247 -11.02 29.60 -6.36
C GLN A 247 -11.43 29.47 -7.83
N THR A 248 -11.70 30.61 -8.47
CA THR A 248 -12.01 30.70 -9.91
C THR A 248 -10.88 31.33 -10.71
N SER A 249 -9.94 32.01 -10.06
CA SER A 249 -8.78 32.66 -10.66
C SER A 249 -7.53 31.79 -10.57
N VAL A 250 -6.70 31.83 -11.62
CA VAL A 250 -5.39 31.18 -11.63
C VAL A 250 -4.42 31.96 -10.74
N THR A 251 -3.73 31.25 -9.84
CA THR A 251 -2.53 31.72 -9.14
C THR A 251 -1.32 31.50 -10.05
N PRO A 252 -0.73 32.55 -10.64
CA PRO A 252 0.27 32.38 -11.69
C PRO A 252 1.60 31.81 -11.17
N TRP A 253 2.29 30.98 -11.95
CA TRP A 253 3.59 30.41 -11.58
C TRP A 253 4.62 31.45 -11.16
N ALA A 254 4.62 32.62 -11.82
CA ALA A 254 5.52 33.72 -11.51
C ALA A 254 5.37 34.27 -10.08
N THR A 255 4.21 34.08 -9.45
CA THR A 255 3.95 34.53 -8.08
C THR A 255 4.35 33.50 -7.03
N ILE A 256 4.46 32.22 -7.42
CA ILE A 256 4.74 31.10 -6.54
C ILE A 256 6.25 30.95 -6.37
N ARG A 257 6.70 30.88 -5.11
CA ARG A 257 8.08 30.59 -4.72
C ARG A 257 8.25 29.10 -4.47
N GLN A 258 7.42 28.55 -3.60
CA GLN A 258 7.50 27.19 -3.10
C GLN A 258 6.12 26.69 -2.70
N ILE A 259 5.89 25.40 -2.82
CA ILE A 259 4.67 24.73 -2.36
C ILE A 259 5.07 23.61 -1.41
N ASP A 260 4.55 23.64 -0.18
CA ASP A 260 4.69 22.54 0.77
C ASP A 260 3.35 21.81 0.86
N LEU A 261 3.37 20.54 0.48
CA LEU A 261 2.21 19.66 0.48
C LEU A 261 2.25 18.73 1.70
N THR A 262 1.11 18.56 2.34
CA THR A 262 0.82 17.47 3.27
C THR A 262 -0.44 16.77 2.81
N PRO A 263 -0.79 15.59 3.36
CA PRO A 263 -2.01 14.90 2.95
C PRO A 263 -3.29 15.73 3.07
N ASP A 264 -3.35 16.71 3.98
CA ASP A 264 -4.53 17.53 4.26
C ASP A 264 -4.50 18.95 3.67
N ARG A 265 -3.34 19.46 3.27
CA ARG A 265 -3.22 20.86 2.84
C ARG A 265 -2.04 21.15 1.93
N ALA A 266 -2.19 22.22 1.16
CA ALA A 266 -1.12 22.86 0.41
C ALA A 266 -0.82 24.23 1.00
N ARG A 267 0.44 24.45 1.41
CA ARG A 267 0.95 25.77 1.79
C ARG A 267 1.71 26.36 0.62
N ILE A 268 1.23 27.49 0.10
CA ILE A 268 1.81 28.17 -1.05
C ILE A 268 2.53 29.42 -0.55
N HIS A 269 3.84 29.47 -0.78
CA HIS A 269 4.69 30.60 -0.45
C HIS A 269 4.85 31.48 -1.69
N LEU A 270 4.61 32.79 -1.55
CA LEU A 270 4.65 33.73 -2.66
C LEU A 270 5.99 34.49 -2.71
N ARG A 271 6.47 34.86 -3.91
CA ARG A 271 7.81 35.46 -4.11
C ARG A 271 7.96 36.88 -3.57
N ALA A 272 6.92 37.72 -3.63
CA ALA A 272 7.03 39.17 -3.40
C ALA A 272 6.49 39.63 -2.03
N GLY A 273 7.02 39.08 -0.93
CA GLY A 273 6.54 39.41 0.43
C GLY A 273 5.07 39.06 0.70
N GLY A 274 4.47 38.27 -0.19
CA GLY A 274 3.09 37.82 -0.07
C GLY A 274 2.93 36.82 1.08
N ARG A 275 1.79 36.91 1.77
CA ARG A 275 1.44 35.97 2.84
C ARG A 275 1.41 34.54 2.29
N THR A 276 1.93 33.59 3.06
CA THR A 276 1.70 32.17 2.82
C THR A 276 0.21 31.88 2.89
N THR A 277 -0.34 31.27 1.85
CA THR A 277 -1.75 30.84 1.84
C THR A 277 -1.83 29.34 2.03
N THR A 278 -2.78 28.88 2.85
CA THR A 278 -3.03 27.46 3.10
C THR A 278 -4.36 27.06 2.50
N HIS A 279 -4.37 25.97 1.74
CA HIS A 279 -5.56 25.47 1.04
C HIS A 279 -5.79 24.01 1.40
N PRO A 280 -7.04 23.56 1.52
CA PRO A 280 -7.34 22.15 1.77
C PRO A 280 -6.89 21.30 0.59
N VAL A 281 -6.50 20.06 0.86
CA VAL A 281 -6.10 19.08 -0.14
C VAL A 281 -6.84 17.77 0.11
N THR A 282 -7.17 17.04 -0.95
CA THR A 282 -7.79 15.71 -0.83
C THR A 282 -6.72 14.63 -0.68
N ALA A 283 -6.57 14.09 0.53
CA ALA A 283 -5.59 13.07 0.92
C ALA A 283 -5.64 11.79 0.07
N LEU A 284 -6.77 11.50 -0.57
CA LEU A 284 -7.01 10.32 -1.40
C LEU A 284 -6.79 10.58 -2.90
N SER A 285 -6.38 11.80 -3.28
CA SER A 285 -6.32 12.22 -4.68
C SER A 285 -4.92 12.61 -5.14
N GLY A 286 -3.90 12.07 -4.48
CA GLY A 286 -2.53 12.11 -4.98
C GLY A 286 -1.70 13.34 -4.62
N PRO A 287 -1.66 13.80 -3.35
CA PRO A 287 -0.84 14.96 -2.97
C PRO A 287 0.67 14.75 -3.13
N TRP A 288 1.20 13.55 -2.88
CA TRP A 288 2.61 13.26 -3.18
C TRP A 288 2.86 13.25 -4.68
N ILE A 289 1.96 12.66 -5.48
CA ILE A 289 2.08 12.67 -6.94
C ILE A 289 2.00 14.09 -7.51
N LEU A 290 1.15 14.96 -6.94
CA LEU A 290 1.14 16.39 -7.28
C LEU A 290 2.52 17.02 -7.04
N SER A 291 3.19 16.71 -5.93
CA SER A 291 4.54 17.23 -5.67
C SER A 291 5.55 16.82 -6.75
N LEU A 292 5.44 15.60 -7.29
CA LEU A 292 6.29 15.12 -8.37
C LEU A 292 6.03 15.91 -9.67
N LEU A 293 4.76 16.10 -10.03
CA LEU A 293 4.37 16.88 -11.20
C LEU A 293 4.86 18.34 -11.11
N LEU A 294 4.66 18.99 -9.95
CA LEU A 294 5.10 20.37 -9.73
C LEU A 294 6.62 20.51 -9.87
N ASN A 295 7.38 19.56 -9.34
CA ASN A 295 8.84 19.55 -9.50
C ASN A 295 9.26 19.39 -10.97
N GLN A 296 8.54 18.58 -11.76
CA GLN A 296 8.80 18.46 -13.20
C GLN A 296 8.46 19.74 -13.98
N LEU A 297 7.49 20.53 -13.51
CA LEU A 297 7.18 21.86 -14.03
C LEU A 297 8.19 22.94 -13.59
N GLY A 298 9.22 22.57 -12.84
CA GLY A 298 10.23 23.50 -12.31
C GLY A 298 9.76 24.34 -11.12
N VAL A 299 8.65 23.96 -10.49
CA VAL A 299 8.13 24.60 -9.27
C VAL A 299 8.70 23.86 -8.07
N GLN A 300 9.33 24.59 -7.15
CA GLN A 300 9.87 23.99 -5.93
C GLN A 300 8.73 23.46 -5.07
N ALA A 301 8.54 22.14 -5.06
CA ALA A 301 7.50 21.48 -4.29
C ALA A 301 8.09 20.43 -3.34
N SER A 302 7.65 20.47 -2.08
CA SER A 302 7.98 19.46 -1.08
C SER A 302 6.73 18.73 -0.62
N PHE A 303 6.88 17.46 -0.21
CA PHE A 303 5.81 16.70 0.41
C PHE A 303 6.27 16.22 1.78
N GLY A 304 5.51 16.56 2.82
CA GLY A 304 5.74 16.17 4.20
C GLY A 304 4.57 15.36 4.76
N THR A 305 4.87 14.46 5.70
CA THR A 305 3.92 13.59 6.40
C THR A 305 3.81 13.95 7.87
#